data_AF-A0AAU9XKL9-F1
#
_entry.id   AF-A0AAU9XKL9-F1
#
_cell.length_a   1.000
_cell.length_b   1.000
_cell.length_c   1.000
_cell.angle_alpha   90.00
_cell.angle_beta   90.00
_cell.angle_gamma   90.00
#
_symmetry.space_group_name_H-M   'P 1'
#
loop_
_entity.id
_entity.type
_entity.pdbx_description
1 polymer ?
#
loop_
_entity_poly.entity_id
_entity_poly.type
_entity_poly.pdbx_seq_one_letter_code
_entity_poly.pdbx_strand_id
1 'polypeptide(L)'
;MFCKAVKVVFRPDVFGPLLRQFVRKYNFHTKLPYRNLPVMGVTVSSNREKKVFLSRKSVPQPSFASFSTTGTLTTDTGEGTSVESSTMIEVNVGQYDDCLQDGTMRTIDIGEGKALLVRENGEYSAVGHKCTHYGAPLSTGHLSNGRVRCPWHGACFNVKTGDIEDFPGLDSLPKFEVVIKNDNVIVRAHPEQFTSHKRVKTMVKEDTSCDKRVFVIIGGGGAAMKAAETLREEEFRGHVIMITKEAHLPYDRPILSKKLAATADSLKLRSMEFLKDHDIELMTNTEATALDNNKKTVTLSNGTVLNYDSVLIATGGKPRSLSIPGSDLENIFLLRSPEDANQIASFVPGKNVVIMGTSFIGMELASNFADKAASVTCVGRSSIPFANVLGEKIGAMLKKTHESKGVKFITDAAASSFKGDSGKLTAVCFNNGTEVPADICIQGVGVSPSTDFLKNSSVPQTSRGDVIVDKYMNACEGVFAAGDIAHFPLKMLDWERVTIGHWQISHKHGLTAARNMLGGNEEVDTIPFFWTSQYGKSIRYCGHAHSFDDVLIDGSVDEQKFTAYFAKGDKILAVATMGPGNAAAKAADEMFEGKMRSASEIRSVNFRKNCSRYYSDRFLASQVAEIIIAK
;
A
#
# COMPACT_ATOMS: atom_id res chain seq x y z
N MET A 1 -32.44 33.54 -4.99
CA MET A 1 -33.81 33.77 -4.43
C MET A 1 -33.89 33.13 -3.05
N PHE A 2 -34.43 33.87 -2.08
CA PHE A 2 -34.40 33.63 -0.64
C PHE A 2 -34.93 32.26 -0.18
N CYS A 3 -34.19 31.55 0.69
CA CYS A 3 -34.73 30.51 1.56
C CYS A 3 -35.55 31.16 2.67
N LYS A 4 -36.89 30.97 2.65
CA LYS A 4 -37.76 31.30 3.79
C LYS A 4 -37.57 30.23 4.88
N ALA A 5 -37.17 30.65 6.07
CA ALA A 5 -37.23 29.83 7.27
C ALA A 5 -38.71 29.61 7.66
N VAL A 6 -39.16 28.35 7.67
CA VAL A 6 -40.47 27.99 8.25
C VAL A 6 -40.26 27.76 9.75
N LYS A 7 -40.89 28.61 10.56
CA LYS A 7 -40.92 28.50 12.03
C LYS A 7 -42.10 27.63 12.41
N VAL A 8 -41.88 26.35 12.73
CA VAL A 8 -42.93 25.48 13.26
C VAL A 8 -43.00 25.69 14.78
N VAL A 9 -44.05 26.34 15.26
CA VAL A 9 -44.36 26.50 16.68
C VAL A 9 -45.31 25.38 17.07
N PHE A 10 -44.84 24.43 17.90
CA PHE A 10 -45.70 23.37 18.43
C PHE A 10 -46.54 23.90 19.59
N ARG A 11 -47.86 23.75 19.49
CA ARG A 11 -48.83 24.04 20.54
C ARG A 11 -48.82 22.91 21.60
N PRO A 12 -48.46 23.17 22.87
CA PRO A 12 -48.30 22.14 23.91
C PRO A 12 -49.54 21.27 24.18
N ASP A 13 -50.72 21.84 23.91
CA ASP A 13 -52.04 21.24 24.05
C ASP A 13 -52.31 20.10 23.05
N VAL A 14 -51.57 20.03 21.93
CA VAL A 14 -51.76 19.00 20.89
C VAL A 14 -50.80 17.82 21.06
N PHE A 15 -49.58 18.04 21.56
CA PHE A 15 -48.55 16.99 21.65
C PHE A 15 -48.55 16.20 22.97
N GLY A 16 -49.14 16.75 24.03
CA GLY A 16 -49.23 16.08 25.34
C GLY A 16 -49.96 14.73 25.35
N PRO A 17 -51.04 14.53 24.57
CA PRO A 17 -51.73 13.23 24.48
C PRO A 17 -50.96 12.18 23.66
N LEU A 18 -50.34 12.57 22.55
CA LEU A 18 -49.57 11.69 21.64
C LEU A 18 -48.31 11.12 22.32
N LEU A 19 -47.60 11.95 23.10
CA LEU A 19 -46.43 11.51 23.86
C LEU A 19 -46.80 10.50 24.96
N ARG A 20 -47.97 10.67 25.60
CA ARG A 20 -48.49 9.73 26.60
C ARG A 20 -48.90 8.39 26.00
N GLN A 21 -49.43 8.39 24.78
CA GLN A 21 -49.76 7.17 24.03
C GLN A 21 -48.49 6.43 23.59
N PHE A 22 -47.43 7.17 23.22
CA PHE A 22 -46.13 6.62 22.85
C PHE A 22 -45.43 5.95 24.04
N VAL A 23 -45.39 6.59 25.21
CA VAL A 23 -44.76 6.01 26.42
C VAL A 23 -45.50 4.76 26.91
N ARG A 24 -46.83 4.72 26.83
CA ARG A 24 -47.63 3.52 27.17
C ARG A 24 -47.45 2.37 26.17
N LYS A 25 -47.22 2.65 24.89
CA LYS A 25 -47.07 1.63 23.84
C LYS A 25 -45.71 0.91 23.87
N TYR A 26 -44.67 1.56 24.42
CA TYR A 26 -43.28 1.05 24.37
C TYR A 26 -42.66 0.73 25.73
N ASN A 27 -43.43 0.73 26.83
CA ASN A 27 -43.05 0.24 28.16
C ASN A 27 -41.66 0.74 28.67
N PHE A 28 -41.37 2.02 28.50
CA PHE A 28 -40.18 2.64 29.08
C PHE A 28 -40.38 2.82 30.60
N HIS A 29 -39.82 1.89 31.39
CA HIS A 29 -39.59 2.07 32.82
C HIS A 29 -38.20 2.64 33.05
N THR A 30 -38.08 3.95 33.25
CA THR A 30 -36.89 4.54 33.87
C THR A 30 -37.31 5.61 34.88
N LYS A 31 -37.10 5.30 36.17
CA LYS A 31 -37.06 6.28 37.25
C LYS A 31 -35.74 7.04 37.15
N LEU A 32 -35.75 8.33 36.81
CA LEU A 32 -34.69 9.29 37.16
C LEU A 32 -35.33 10.69 37.31
N PRO A 33 -34.92 11.49 38.31
CA PRO A 33 -35.63 12.70 38.70
C PRO A 33 -35.32 13.90 37.80
N TYR A 34 -36.37 14.60 37.37
CA TYR A 34 -36.29 15.91 36.75
C TYR A 34 -35.87 16.97 37.79
N ARG A 35 -34.61 17.45 37.72
CA ARG A 35 -34.22 18.82 38.09
C ARG A 35 -32.80 19.09 37.58
N ASN A 36 -32.64 20.25 36.93
CA ASN A 36 -31.40 20.87 36.43
C ASN A 36 -30.91 20.42 35.03
N LEU A 37 -31.56 20.96 33.99
CA LEU A 37 -30.91 21.25 32.72
C LEU A 37 -30.77 22.79 32.59
N PRO A 38 -29.56 23.35 32.34
CA PRO A 38 -29.40 24.77 32.13
C PRO A 38 -29.97 25.18 30.77
N VAL A 39 -30.78 26.23 30.75
CA VAL A 39 -31.21 26.93 29.55
C VAL A 39 -30.01 27.73 29.03
N MET A 40 -29.32 27.25 28.00
CA MET A 40 -28.38 28.09 27.25
C MET A 40 -29.17 28.96 26.26
N GLY A 41 -29.46 30.19 26.68
CA GLY A 41 -29.83 31.26 25.77
C GLY A 41 -28.61 31.74 24.99
N VAL A 42 -28.69 31.72 23.66
CA VAL A 42 -27.67 32.33 22.80
C VAL A 42 -27.91 33.84 22.76
N THR A 43 -26.95 34.59 23.30
CA THR A 43 -26.91 36.05 23.21
C THR A 43 -26.07 36.41 21.98
N VAL A 44 -26.62 37.20 21.06
CA VAL A 44 -25.87 37.81 19.96
C VAL A 44 -25.39 39.18 20.42
N SER A 45 -24.08 39.40 20.49
CA SER A 45 -23.51 40.74 20.65
C SER A 45 -22.58 41.07 19.48
N SER A 46 -22.96 42.10 18.72
CA SER A 46 -22.08 42.80 17.79
C SER A 46 -21.26 43.85 18.56
N ASN A 47 -19.94 43.86 18.42
CA ASN A 47 -19.18 45.12 18.25
C ASN A 47 -17.70 44.93 17.88
N ARG A 48 -17.36 45.58 16.75
CA ARG A 48 -16.20 46.45 16.46
C ARG A 48 -14.80 46.10 17.01
N GLU A 49 -13.91 45.92 16.04
CA GLU A 49 -12.53 46.42 15.91
C GLU A 49 -11.64 46.50 17.16
N LYS A 50 -10.56 45.72 17.15
CA LYS A 50 -9.21 46.16 17.57
C LYS A 50 -8.15 45.44 16.73
N LYS A 51 -7.45 46.20 15.89
CA LYS A 51 -6.20 45.81 15.21
C LYS A 51 -5.11 45.61 16.26
N VAL A 52 -4.41 44.49 16.20
CA VAL A 52 -3.14 44.27 16.90
C VAL A 52 -2.08 43.99 15.84
N PHE A 53 -1.12 44.90 15.73
CA PHE A 53 0.10 44.76 14.94
C PHE A 53 1.07 43.84 15.70
N LEU A 54 1.59 42.80 15.04
CA LEU A 54 2.75 42.05 15.50
C LEU A 54 3.89 42.26 14.49
N SER A 55 4.97 42.86 14.97
CA SER A 55 6.18 43.18 14.22
C SER A 55 6.92 41.92 13.79
N ARG A 56 7.21 41.81 12.50
CA ARG A 56 8.14 40.82 11.93
C ARG A 56 9.56 41.14 12.39
N LYS A 57 10.22 40.20 13.07
CA LYS A 57 11.68 40.18 13.19
C LYS A 57 12.25 39.39 12.00
N SER A 58 13.11 40.06 11.26
CA SER A 58 13.92 39.57 10.15
C SER A 58 14.98 38.57 10.63
N VAL A 59 15.12 37.45 9.93
CA VAL A 59 16.28 36.55 10.00
C VAL A 59 16.83 36.41 8.57
N PRO A 60 18.16 36.46 8.34
CA PRO A 60 18.74 36.63 7.00
C PRO A 60 18.69 35.35 6.16
N GLN A 61 18.48 35.49 4.86
CA GLN A 61 18.63 34.41 3.88
C GLN A 61 20.12 34.17 3.54
N PRO A 62 20.54 32.92 3.30
CA PRO A 62 21.80 32.63 2.64
C PRO A 62 21.68 32.85 1.12
N SER A 63 22.69 33.52 0.56
CA SER A 63 22.85 33.85 -0.85
C SER A 63 23.01 32.61 -1.73
N PHE A 64 22.16 32.48 -2.75
CA PHE A 64 22.38 31.55 -3.86
C PHE A 64 23.46 32.12 -4.79
N ALA A 65 24.59 31.42 -4.89
CA ALA A 65 25.58 31.65 -5.92
C ALA A 65 25.03 31.14 -7.26
N SER A 66 24.93 32.05 -8.23
CA SER A 66 24.61 31.75 -9.62
C SER A 66 25.82 31.11 -10.29
N PHE A 67 25.73 29.83 -10.67
CA PHE A 67 26.68 29.23 -11.61
C PHE A 67 26.15 29.38 -13.03
N SER A 68 26.90 30.14 -13.83
CA SER A 68 26.79 30.23 -15.27
C SER A 68 27.57 29.05 -15.87
N THR A 69 26.90 28.26 -16.71
CA THR A 69 27.55 27.23 -17.55
C THR A 69 27.62 27.74 -18.98
N THR A 70 28.83 28.08 -19.42
CA THR A 70 29.18 28.37 -20.82
C THR A 70 30.30 27.43 -21.26
N GLY A 71 30.05 26.68 -22.35
CA GLY A 71 31.04 26.02 -23.22
C GLY A 71 31.71 24.77 -22.61
N THR A 72 31.96 23.67 -23.33
CA THR A 72 32.31 23.57 -24.76
C THR A 72 32.03 22.14 -25.23
N LEU A 73 31.25 21.99 -26.31
CA LEU A 73 31.07 20.72 -27.02
C LEU A 73 32.27 20.51 -27.95
N THR A 74 32.99 19.41 -27.77
CA THR A 74 33.96 18.89 -28.74
C THR A 74 33.21 18.08 -29.79
N THR A 75 33.46 18.42 -31.05
CA THR A 75 32.92 17.79 -32.26
C THR A 75 33.44 16.36 -32.42
N ASP A 76 32.53 15.41 -32.67
CA ASP A 76 32.88 14.17 -33.37
C ASP A 76 31.86 13.91 -34.48
N THR A 77 32.39 13.63 -35.66
CA THR A 77 31.68 13.53 -36.94
C THR A 77 31.29 12.09 -37.20
N GLY A 78 29.98 11.81 -37.26
CA GLY A 78 29.43 10.53 -37.68
C GLY A 78 28.03 10.73 -38.28
N GLU A 79 27.81 10.12 -39.43
CA GLU A 79 26.72 10.33 -40.39
C GLU A 79 25.31 10.44 -39.78
N GLY A 80 24.68 11.59 -40.03
CA GLY A 80 23.33 11.90 -39.57
C GLY A 80 22.26 11.17 -40.39
N THR A 81 21.55 10.26 -39.74
CA THR A 81 20.11 10.14 -39.97
C THR A 81 19.45 11.27 -39.20
N SER A 82 18.80 12.18 -39.91
CA SER A 82 18.06 13.30 -39.34
C SER A 82 16.94 12.75 -38.44
N VAL A 83 17.13 12.80 -37.13
CA VAL A 83 16.03 12.72 -36.16
C VAL A 83 15.20 13.98 -36.40
N GLU A 84 14.03 13.82 -37.02
CA GLU A 84 13.03 14.87 -37.04
C GLU A 84 12.83 15.33 -35.59
N SER A 85 13.16 16.60 -35.32
CA SER A 85 12.80 17.29 -34.09
C SER A 85 11.28 17.16 -33.94
N SER A 86 10.83 16.23 -33.09
CA SER A 86 9.41 16.07 -32.79
C SER A 86 8.89 17.42 -32.28
N THR A 87 7.99 18.03 -33.06
CA THR A 87 7.44 19.34 -32.72
C THR A 87 6.72 19.22 -31.39
N MET A 88 7.16 20.01 -30.40
CA MET A 88 6.54 20.06 -29.09
C MET A 88 5.05 20.38 -29.21
N ILE A 89 4.21 19.57 -28.58
CA ILE A 89 2.77 19.76 -28.53
C ILE A 89 2.49 20.83 -27.49
N GLU A 90 1.80 21.91 -27.86
CA GLU A 90 1.32 22.95 -26.94
C GLU A 90 -0.21 22.96 -26.90
N VAL A 91 -0.77 22.86 -25.70
CA VAL A 91 -2.23 22.89 -25.50
C VAL A 91 -2.59 23.96 -24.48
N ASN A 92 -3.41 24.92 -24.88
CA ASN A 92 -4.05 25.84 -23.95
C ASN A 92 -5.19 25.11 -23.22
N VAL A 93 -5.08 24.98 -21.90
CA VAL A 93 -6.03 24.22 -21.07
C VAL A 93 -7.02 25.11 -20.33
N GLY A 94 -6.93 26.43 -20.51
CA GLY A 94 -7.84 27.42 -19.96
C GLY A 94 -7.14 28.66 -19.42
N GLN A 95 -7.94 29.63 -18.94
CA GLN A 95 -7.43 30.84 -18.28
C GLN A 95 -6.93 30.53 -16.87
N TYR A 96 -5.93 31.27 -16.40
CA TYR A 96 -5.21 31.00 -15.15
C TYR A 96 -6.12 30.91 -13.93
N ASP A 97 -7.12 31.79 -13.79
CA ASP A 97 -8.00 31.77 -12.63
C ASP A 97 -9.17 30.77 -12.75
N ASP A 98 -9.59 30.46 -13.97
CA ASP A 98 -10.79 29.65 -14.23
C ASP A 98 -10.50 28.19 -14.57
N CYS A 99 -9.26 27.86 -14.98
CA CYS A 99 -8.91 26.54 -15.48
C CYS A 99 -9.02 25.45 -14.40
N LEU A 100 -8.61 25.75 -13.17
CA LEU A 100 -8.61 24.80 -12.07
C LEU A 100 -8.65 25.52 -10.71
N GLN A 101 -9.47 25.03 -9.78
CA GLN A 101 -9.49 25.56 -8.41
C GLN A 101 -8.20 25.18 -7.67
N ASP A 102 -7.68 26.10 -6.84
CA ASP A 102 -6.50 25.81 -6.03
C ASP A 102 -6.75 24.65 -5.04
N GLY A 103 -5.73 23.80 -4.87
CA GLY A 103 -5.81 22.56 -4.09
C GLY A 103 -6.55 21.42 -4.80
N THR A 104 -6.71 21.49 -6.12
CA THR A 104 -7.40 20.46 -6.90
C THR A 104 -6.57 19.95 -8.07
N MET A 105 -7.02 18.84 -8.66
CA MET A 105 -6.38 18.20 -9.80
C MET A 105 -7.43 17.66 -10.77
N ARG A 106 -7.10 17.62 -12.06
CA ARG A 106 -8.00 17.14 -13.11
C ARG A 106 -7.22 16.50 -14.25
N THR A 107 -7.77 15.42 -14.82
CA THR A 107 -7.26 14.87 -16.08
C THR A 107 -7.68 15.75 -17.26
N ILE A 108 -6.71 16.13 -18.08
CA ILE A 108 -6.87 16.95 -19.28
C ILE A 108 -6.36 16.19 -20.51
N ASP A 109 -6.95 16.46 -21.66
CA ASP A 109 -6.46 16.00 -22.96
C ASP A 109 -5.43 17.00 -23.48
N ILE A 110 -4.26 16.53 -23.90
CA ILE A 110 -3.15 17.36 -24.41
C ILE A 110 -2.73 16.93 -25.82
N GLY A 111 -3.73 16.73 -26.68
CA GLY A 111 -3.54 16.28 -28.06
C GLY A 111 -3.44 14.76 -28.15
N GLU A 112 -2.22 14.22 -28.19
CA GLU A 112 -1.95 12.79 -28.40
C GLU A 112 -2.15 11.93 -27.14
N GLY A 113 -2.31 12.56 -25.98
CA GLY A 113 -2.47 11.87 -24.72
C GLY A 113 -3.15 12.69 -23.65
N LYS A 114 -2.99 12.24 -22.39
CA LYS A 114 -3.64 12.84 -21.23
C LYS A 114 -2.63 13.13 -20.13
N ALA A 115 -2.81 14.28 -19.48
CA ALA A 115 -2.06 14.69 -18.30
C ALA A 115 -2.97 14.88 -17.09
N LEU A 116 -2.41 14.80 -15.90
CA LEU A 116 -3.00 15.28 -14.66
C LEU A 116 -2.51 16.71 -14.45
N LEU A 117 -3.39 17.68 -14.64
CA LEU A 117 -3.15 19.07 -14.27
C LEU A 117 -3.44 19.23 -12.78
N VAL A 118 -2.54 19.90 -12.08
CA VAL A 118 -2.65 20.19 -10.64
C VAL A 118 -2.48 21.70 -10.45
N ARG A 119 -3.30 22.29 -9.57
CA ARG A 119 -3.10 23.65 -9.06
C ARG A 119 -3.01 23.58 -7.55
N GLU A 120 -1.89 24.00 -6.98
CA GLU A 120 -1.70 24.05 -5.52
C GLU A 120 -0.86 25.26 -5.14
N ASN A 121 -1.30 26.02 -4.13
CA ASN A 121 -0.68 27.27 -3.69
C ASN A 121 -0.53 28.30 -4.83
N GLY A 122 -1.49 28.31 -5.77
CA GLY A 122 -1.48 29.18 -6.95
C GLY A 122 -0.54 28.73 -8.07
N GLU A 123 0.22 27.65 -7.92
CA GLU A 123 1.13 27.16 -8.94
C GLU A 123 0.51 26.00 -9.72
N TYR A 124 0.71 25.99 -11.04
CA TYR A 124 0.29 24.89 -11.90
C TYR A 124 1.44 23.91 -12.16
N SER A 125 1.13 22.62 -12.18
CA SER A 125 2.01 21.57 -12.66
C SER A 125 1.24 20.51 -13.43
N ALA A 126 1.96 19.75 -14.26
CA ALA A 126 1.35 18.68 -15.06
C ALA A 126 2.25 17.44 -15.08
N VAL A 127 1.64 16.29 -14.77
CA VAL A 127 2.31 14.97 -14.74
C VAL A 127 1.45 13.91 -15.41
N GLY A 128 1.98 12.70 -15.61
CA GLY A 128 1.21 11.56 -16.12
C GLY A 128 -0.07 11.30 -15.32
N HIS A 129 -1.17 11.01 -16.01
CA HIS A 129 -2.50 10.87 -15.39
C HIS A 129 -2.79 9.50 -14.75
N LYS A 130 -1.93 8.51 -14.96
CA LYS A 130 -2.06 7.14 -14.45
C LYS A 130 -0.90 6.80 -13.54
N CYS A 131 -1.20 6.16 -12.42
CA CYS A 131 -0.21 5.59 -11.51
C CYS A 131 0.68 4.58 -12.25
N THR A 132 2.00 4.67 -12.07
CA THR A 132 2.99 3.80 -12.73
C THR A 132 2.98 2.35 -12.29
N HIS A 133 2.38 2.04 -11.13
CA HIS A 133 2.20 0.68 -10.65
C HIS A 133 1.23 -0.12 -11.54
N TYR A 134 -0.09 0.00 -11.35
CA TYR A 134 -1.12 -0.71 -12.12
C TYR A 134 -2.11 0.22 -12.83
N GLY A 135 -1.70 1.45 -13.18
CA GLY A 135 -2.48 2.32 -14.07
C GLY A 135 -3.70 3.00 -13.44
N ALA A 136 -3.80 3.06 -12.11
CA ALA A 136 -4.90 3.75 -11.43
C ALA A 136 -5.02 5.21 -11.88
N PRO A 137 -6.22 5.74 -12.16
CA PRO A 137 -6.39 7.14 -12.54
C PRO A 137 -6.11 8.04 -11.34
N LEU A 138 -5.04 8.85 -11.43
CA LEU A 138 -4.56 9.66 -10.30
C LEU A 138 -5.49 10.83 -9.97
N SER A 139 -6.34 11.26 -10.90
CA SER A 139 -7.42 12.23 -10.62
C SER A 139 -8.44 11.73 -9.59
N THR A 140 -8.48 10.42 -9.32
CA THR A 140 -9.29 9.83 -8.24
C THR A 140 -8.48 9.57 -6.96
N GLY A 141 -7.20 9.94 -6.94
CA GLY A 141 -6.28 9.85 -5.80
C GLY A 141 -6.48 10.95 -4.78
N HIS A 142 -5.54 11.08 -3.85
CA HIS A 142 -5.51 12.16 -2.88
C HIS A 142 -4.35 13.12 -3.18
N LEU A 143 -4.64 14.41 -3.31
CA LEU A 143 -3.66 15.47 -3.47
C LEU A 143 -3.39 16.10 -2.09
N SER A 144 -2.14 16.13 -1.65
CA SER A 144 -1.72 16.81 -0.43
C SER A 144 -0.23 17.19 -0.48
N ASN A 145 0.07 18.45 -0.17
CA ASN A 145 1.43 19.00 -0.03
C ASN A 145 2.35 18.67 -1.21
N GLY A 146 1.92 19.00 -2.42
CA GLY A 146 2.72 18.81 -3.64
C GLY A 146 2.85 17.35 -4.07
N ARG A 147 2.02 16.45 -3.52
CA ARG A 147 2.05 15.03 -3.84
C ARG A 147 0.68 14.48 -4.14
N VAL A 148 0.62 13.51 -5.06
CA VAL A 148 -0.59 12.75 -5.34
C VAL A 148 -0.40 11.29 -4.97
N ARG A 149 -1.25 10.80 -4.06
CA ARG A 149 -1.28 9.40 -3.65
C ARG A 149 -2.34 8.61 -4.42
N CYS A 150 -1.89 7.51 -4.99
CA CYS A 150 -2.69 6.56 -5.75
C CYS A 150 -3.80 5.97 -4.87
N PRO A 151 -5.07 5.98 -5.34
CA PRO A 151 -6.21 5.51 -4.56
C PRO A 151 -6.28 3.98 -4.48
N TRP A 152 -5.55 3.25 -5.33
CA TRP A 152 -5.63 1.78 -5.37
C TRP A 152 -4.61 1.12 -4.44
N HIS A 153 -3.34 1.51 -4.56
CA HIS A 153 -2.23 0.79 -3.94
C HIS A 153 -1.31 1.66 -3.08
N GLY A 154 -1.57 2.97 -2.98
CA GLY A 154 -0.84 3.87 -2.08
C GLY A 154 0.45 4.48 -2.62
N ALA A 155 0.88 4.15 -3.85
CA ALA A 155 2.03 4.80 -4.50
C ALA A 155 1.85 6.33 -4.53
N CYS A 156 2.90 7.08 -4.22
CA CYS A 156 2.84 8.53 -4.06
C CYS A 156 3.85 9.20 -4.98
N PHE A 157 3.44 10.27 -5.65
CA PHE A 157 4.26 10.95 -6.64
C PHE A 157 4.30 12.45 -6.37
N ASN A 158 5.47 13.04 -6.58
CA ASN A 158 5.65 14.49 -6.58
C ASN A 158 4.92 15.10 -7.78
N VAL A 159 4.03 16.07 -7.59
CA VAL A 159 3.25 16.66 -8.69
C VAL A 159 4.04 17.64 -9.55
N LYS A 160 5.23 18.07 -9.10
CA LYS A 160 6.12 19.00 -9.83
C LYS A 160 7.20 18.27 -10.62
N THR A 161 7.78 17.21 -10.06
CA THR A 161 8.84 16.44 -10.72
C THR A 161 8.31 15.19 -11.41
N GLY A 162 7.16 14.68 -10.96
CA GLY A 162 6.64 13.37 -11.35
C GLY A 162 7.32 12.21 -10.63
N ASP A 163 8.33 12.45 -9.78
CA ASP A 163 9.09 11.39 -9.14
C ASP A 163 8.23 10.58 -8.18
N ILE A 164 8.45 9.27 -8.15
CA ILE A 164 7.87 8.41 -7.11
C ILE A 164 8.56 8.67 -5.77
N GLU A 165 7.78 9.04 -4.76
CA GLU A 165 8.26 9.38 -3.41
C GLU A 165 7.84 8.34 -2.38
N ASP A 166 6.77 7.58 -2.66
CA ASP A 166 6.35 6.43 -1.87
C ASP A 166 5.82 5.33 -2.78
N PHE A 167 5.93 4.10 -2.33
CA PHE A 167 5.79 2.89 -3.15
C PHE A 167 4.36 2.31 -3.02
N PRO A 168 3.95 1.26 -3.77
CA PRO A 168 4.69 0.37 -4.66
C PRO A 168 4.98 0.94 -6.05
N GLY A 169 5.98 0.37 -6.72
CA GLY A 169 6.40 0.73 -8.08
C GLY A 169 7.88 1.08 -8.14
N LEU A 170 8.45 1.11 -9.33
CA LEU A 170 9.84 1.54 -9.53
C LEU A 170 9.92 2.85 -10.32
N ASP A 171 8.93 3.08 -11.18
CA ASP A 171 8.94 4.17 -12.15
C ASP A 171 8.22 5.42 -11.65
N SER A 172 8.73 6.56 -12.11
CA SER A 172 8.16 7.89 -11.91
C SER A 172 7.13 8.21 -13.00
N LEU A 173 6.30 9.23 -12.79
CA LEU A 173 5.40 9.75 -13.80
C LEU A 173 6.18 10.54 -14.87
N PRO A 174 5.74 10.49 -16.14
CA PRO A 174 6.09 11.52 -17.11
C PRO A 174 5.75 12.91 -16.56
N LYS A 175 6.60 13.89 -16.84
CA LYS A 175 6.43 15.29 -16.44
C LYS A 175 6.23 16.15 -17.69
N PHE A 176 5.26 17.05 -17.64
CA PHE A 176 4.99 18.00 -18.72
C PHE A 176 5.33 19.42 -18.26
N GLU A 177 5.77 20.26 -19.20
CA GLU A 177 6.03 21.67 -18.90
C GLU A 177 4.71 22.44 -18.82
N VAL A 178 4.59 23.35 -17.86
CA VAL A 178 3.44 24.26 -17.78
C VAL A 178 3.94 25.70 -17.87
N VAL A 179 3.37 26.46 -18.80
CA VAL A 179 3.74 27.85 -19.09
C VAL A 179 2.50 28.72 -18.98
N ILE A 180 2.61 29.84 -18.26
CA ILE A 180 1.56 30.86 -18.21
C ILE A 180 1.88 31.97 -19.22
N LYS A 181 1.03 32.14 -20.23
CA LYS A 181 1.21 33.15 -21.28
C LYS A 181 -0.10 33.89 -21.56
N ASN A 182 -0.08 35.22 -21.43
CA ASN A 182 -1.27 36.07 -21.64
C ASN A 182 -2.49 35.53 -20.87
N ASP A 183 -2.30 35.20 -19.59
CA ASP A 183 -3.33 34.63 -18.72
C ASP A 183 -3.83 33.23 -19.10
N ASN A 184 -3.20 32.55 -20.07
CA ASN A 184 -3.52 31.17 -20.42
C ASN A 184 -2.54 30.19 -19.77
N VAL A 185 -3.07 29.11 -19.24
CA VAL A 185 -2.30 27.94 -18.80
C VAL A 185 -2.05 27.07 -20.04
N ILE A 186 -0.78 26.92 -20.42
CA ILE A 186 -0.35 26.12 -21.57
C ILE A 186 0.43 24.93 -21.05
N VAL A 187 0.03 23.72 -21.43
CA VAL A 187 0.78 22.50 -21.16
C VAL A 187 1.55 22.11 -22.41
N ARG A 188 2.85 21.88 -22.26
CA ARG A 188 3.74 21.45 -23.33
C ARG A 188 4.27 20.05 -23.09
N ALA A 189 4.26 19.25 -24.14
CA ALA A 189 4.67 17.85 -24.10
C ALA A 189 5.41 17.46 -25.37
N HIS A 190 6.35 16.53 -25.25
CA HIS A 190 6.93 15.86 -26.41
C HIS A 190 6.20 14.52 -26.67
N PRO A 191 5.99 14.12 -27.93
CA PRO A 191 5.28 12.89 -28.28
C PRO A 191 5.79 11.63 -27.58
N GLU A 192 7.11 11.49 -27.40
CA GLU A 192 7.72 10.34 -26.74
C GLU A 192 7.26 10.15 -25.29
N GLN A 193 6.82 11.22 -24.62
CA GLN A 193 6.32 11.20 -23.24
C GLN A 193 4.95 10.49 -23.13
N PHE A 194 4.29 10.19 -24.24
CA PHE A 194 3.03 9.43 -24.28
C PHE A 194 3.21 7.94 -24.58
N THR A 195 4.41 7.51 -24.99
CA THR A 195 4.70 6.10 -25.32
C THR A 195 4.53 5.17 -24.12
N SER A 196 4.76 5.69 -22.91
CA SER A 196 4.59 4.98 -21.66
C SER A 196 4.03 5.92 -20.60
N HIS A 197 3.19 5.40 -19.73
CA HIS A 197 2.77 6.11 -18.52
C HIS A 197 3.82 6.06 -17.40
N LYS A 198 5.00 5.49 -17.68
CA LYS A 198 6.12 5.28 -16.76
C LYS A 198 7.37 5.98 -17.27
N ARG A 199 8.11 6.62 -16.37
CA ARG A 199 9.40 7.26 -16.60
C ARG A 199 10.43 6.66 -15.66
N VAL A 200 11.45 6.02 -16.24
CA VAL A 200 12.64 5.58 -15.50
C VAL A 200 13.46 6.83 -15.16
N LYS A 201 13.97 6.93 -13.92
CA LYS A 201 14.88 8.01 -13.55
C LYS A 201 16.24 7.84 -14.24
N THR A 202 16.91 8.95 -14.50
CA THR A 202 18.28 8.90 -15.02
C THR A 202 19.18 8.16 -14.04
N MET A 203 20.03 7.30 -14.57
CA MET A 203 20.94 6.44 -13.82
C MET A 203 22.33 6.51 -14.43
N VAL A 204 23.36 6.51 -13.60
CA VAL A 204 24.74 6.39 -14.07
C VAL A 204 25.05 4.94 -14.46
N LYS A 205 26.11 4.77 -15.24
CA LYS A 205 26.73 3.47 -15.52
C LYS A 205 27.91 3.23 -14.59
N GLU A 206 28.35 1.98 -14.56
CA GLU A 206 29.58 1.64 -13.85
C GLU A 206 30.78 2.38 -14.45
N ASP A 207 31.66 2.88 -13.57
CA ASP A 207 32.95 3.43 -13.91
C ASP A 207 33.92 3.19 -12.75
N THR A 208 34.60 2.04 -12.82
CA THR A 208 35.55 1.58 -11.79
C THR A 208 36.81 2.41 -11.69
N SER A 209 37.07 3.28 -12.67
CA SER A 209 38.14 4.25 -12.58
C SER A 209 37.80 5.36 -11.57
N CYS A 210 36.51 5.68 -11.42
CA CYS A 210 35.99 6.67 -10.48
C CYS A 210 35.66 6.07 -9.10
N ASP A 211 35.11 4.86 -9.04
CA ASP A 211 34.69 4.22 -7.78
C ASP A 211 34.95 2.71 -7.83
N LYS A 212 35.82 2.21 -6.95
CA LYS A 212 36.22 0.79 -6.92
C LYS A 212 35.39 -0.06 -5.97
N ARG A 213 34.42 0.53 -5.26
CA ARG A 213 33.65 -0.18 -4.24
C ARG A 213 32.76 -1.24 -4.87
N VAL A 214 32.54 -2.34 -4.15
CA VAL A 214 31.67 -3.46 -4.54
C VAL A 214 30.51 -3.56 -3.57
N PHE A 215 29.29 -3.35 -4.06
CA PHE A 215 28.07 -3.50 -3.27
C PHE A 215 27.35 -4.78 -3.68
N VAL A 216 27.12 -5.66 -2.70
CA VAL A 216 26.45 -6.95 -2.91
C VAL A 216 25.02 -6.89 -2.38
N ILE A 217 24.05 -7.35 -3.16
CA ILE A 217 22.64 -7.42 -2.79
C ILE A 217 22.21 -8.89 -2.79
N ILE A 218 21.87 -9.42 -1.62
CA ILE A 218 21.46 -10.81 -1.41
C ILE A 218 19.94 -10.93 -1.47
N GLY A 219 19.41 -11.35 -2.61
CA GLY A 219 17.97 -11.54 -2.88
C GLY A 219 17.55 -10.91 -4.22
N GLY A 220 16.45 -11.40 -4.79
CA GLY A 220 15.89 -10.93 -6.06
C GLY A 220 14.43 -10.44 -5.96
N GLY A 221 14.07 -9.77 -4.86
CA GLY A 221 12.72 -9.21 -4.63
C GLY A 221 12.60 -7.70 -4.86
N GLY A 222 11.46 -7.12 -4.52
CA GLY A 222 11.20 -5.68 -4.67
C GLY A 222 12.22 -4.80 -3.93
N ALA A 223 12.62 -5.18 -2.72
CA ALA A 223 13.68 -4.49 -1.98
C ALA A 223 15.03 -4.49 -2.72
N ALA A 224 15.43 -5.64 -3.26
CA ALA A 224 16.70 -5.79 -3.97
C ALA A 224 16.72 -4.98 -5.28
N MET A 225 15.65 -5.09 -6.09
CA MET A 225 15.54 -4.33 -7.34
C MET A 225 15.55 -2.83 -7.06
N LYS A 226 14.77 -2.35 -6.08
CA LYS A 226 14.77 -0.92 -5.78
C LYS A 226 16.11 -0.44 -5.23
N ALA A 227 16.81 -1.24 -4.43
CA ALA A 227 18.14 -0.88 -3.95
C ALA A 227 19.14 -0.75 -5.12
N ALA A 228 19.18 -1.71 -6.03
CA ALA A 228 20.08 -1.67 -7.19
C ALA A 228 19.85 -0.44 -8.07
N GLU A 229 18.58 -0.14 -8.40
CA GLU A 229 18.24 1.08 -9.16
C GLU A 229 18.62 2.35 -8.37
N THR A 230 18.32 2.38 -7.07
CA THR A 230 18.64 3.55 -6.23
C THR A 230 20.14 3.82 -6.20
N LEU A 231 21.00 2.79 -6.13
CA LEU A 231 22.45 3.00 -6.20
C LEU A 231 22.84 3.73 -7.49
N ARG A 232 22.31 3.30 -8.64
CA ARG A 232 22.60 3.95 -9.94
C ARG A 232 21.93 5.32 -10.08
N GLU A 233 20.76 5.52 -9.49
CA GLU A 233 20.06 6.83 -9.44
C GLU A 233 20.86 7.84 -8.59
N GLU A 234 21.50 7.39 -7.52
CA GLU A 234 22.29 8.19 -6.56
C GLU A 234 23.78 8.24 -6.94
N GLU A 235 24.06 8.13 -8.25
CA GLU A 235 25.38 8.29 -8.85
C GLU A 235 26.47 7.32 -8.37
N PHE A 236 26.09 6.15 -7.83
CA PHE A 236 27.07 5.11 -7.52
C PHE A 236 27.65 4.49 -8.80
N ARG A 237 28.96 4.66 -8.98
CA ARG A 237 29.71 4.18 -10.15
C ARG A 237 30.50 2.90 -9.90
N GLY A 238 30.50 2.38 -8.66
CA GLY A 238 31.13 1.11 -8.33
C GLY A 238 30.36 -0.11 -8.82
N HIS A 239 30.84 -1.30 -8.48
CA HIS A 239 30.23 -2.56 -8.89
C HIS A 239 28.98 -2.88 -8.07
N VAL A 240 27.89 -3.27 -8.74
CA VAL A 240 26.64 -3.70 -8.09
C VAL A 240 26.36 -5.15 -8.49
N ILE A 241 26.39 -6.06 -7.52
CA ILE A 241 26.15 -7.48 -7.72
C ILE A 241 24.89 -7.92 -6.98
N MET A 242 23.87 -8.32 -7.71
CA MET A 242 22.65 -8.92 -7.16
C MET A 242 22.72 -10.44 -7.30
N ILE A 243 22.51 -11.15 -6.19
CA ILE A 243 22.50 -12.61 -6.17
C ILE A 243 21.13 -13.12 -5.75
N THR A 244 20.63 -14.14 -6.44
CA THR A 244 19.34 -14.76 -6.12
C THR A 244 19.35 -16.26 -6.38
N LYS A 245 18.77 -17.01 -5.45
CA LYS A 245 18.57 -18.45 -5.62
C LYS A 245 17.51 -18.80 -6.67
N GLU A 246 16.65 -17.84 -7.01
CA GLU A 246 15.61 -18.05 -8.01
C GLU A 246 16.23 -18.10 -9.42
N ALA A 247 15.62 -18.88 -10.31
CA ALA A 247 16.04 -18.98 -11.71
C ALA A 247 15.63 -17.75 -12.56
N HIS A 248 14.80 -16.88 -11.99
CA HIS A 248 14.12 -15.81 -12.71
C HIS A 248 14.68 -14.44 -12.38
N LEU A 249 14.49 -13.50 -13.30
CA LEU A 249 14.66 -12.06 -13.02
C LEU A 249 13.71 -11.62 -11.90
N PRO A 250 14.05 -10.61 -11.09
CA PRO A 250 13.17 -10.09 -10.06
C PRO A 250 11.79 -9.72 -10.60
N TYR A 251 10.72 -10.14 -9.91
CA TYR A 251 9.34 -10.05 -10.38
C TYR A 251 8.35 -9.63 -9.30
N ASP A 252 7.15 -9.22 -9.74
CA ASP A 252 6.03 -8.77 -8.91
C ASP A 252 5.32 -9.96 -8.21
N ARG A 253 5.78 -10.28 -7.00
CA ARG A 253 5.28 -11.41 -6.20
C ARG A 253 3.83 -11.27 -5.71
N PRO A 254 3.30 -10.09 -5.35
CA PRO A 254 1.88 -9.91 -5.00
C PRO A 254 0.86 -10.46 -6.00
N ILE A 255 1.23 -10.58 -7.28
CA ILE A 255 0.37 -11.11 -8.34
C ILE A 255 0.16 -12.63 -8.22
N LEU A 256 1.08 -13.37 -7.59
CA LEU A 256 1.05 -14.84 -7.56
C LEU A 256 -0.23 -15.42 -6.95
N SER A 257 -0.79 -14.79 -5.92
CA SER A 257 -2.06 -15.23 -5.30
C SER A 257 -3.32 -14.63 -5.94
N LYS A 258 -3.17 -13.69 -6.87
CA LYS A 258 -4.26 -12.92 -7.49
C LYS A 258 -4.51 -13.33 -8.94
N LYS A 259 -3.45 -13.69 -9.68
CA LYS A 259 -3.48 -14.16 -11.06
C LYS A 259 -2.54 -15.37 -11.19
N LEU A 260 -3.09 -16.54 -10.87
CA LEU A 260 -2.32 -17.79 -10.69
C LEU A 260 -1.74 -18.41 -11.97
N ALA A 261 -2.02 -17.84 -13.15
CA ALA A 261 -1.56 -18.35 -14.46
C ALA A 261 -0.49 -17.44 -15.10
N ALA A 262 0.27 -16.70 -14.29
CA ALA A 262 1.27 -15.76 -14.77
C ALA A 262 2.67 -16.41 -14.81
N THR A 263 3.43 -16.14 -15.87
CA THR A 263 4.83 -16.56 -15.98
C THR A 263 5.74 -15.55 -15.31
N ALA A 264 6.91 -15.99 -14.82
CA ALA A 264 7.91 -15.10 -14.24
C ALA A 264 8.28 -13.94 -15.19
N ASP A 265 8.43 -14.23 -16.48
CA ASP A 265 8.75 -13.22 -17.49
C ASP A 265 7.65 -12.15 -17.62
N SER A 266 6.37 -12.53 -17.56
CA SER A 266 5.25 -11.57 -17.59
C SER A 266 5.14 -10.69 -16.33
N LEU A 267 5.80 -11.12 -15.24
CA LEU A 267 5.79 -10.45 -13.94
C LEU A 267 7.10 -9.71 -13.65
N LYS A 268 8.10 -9.77 -14.54
CA LYS A 268 9.42 -9.19 -14.31
C LYS A 268 9.32 -7.69 -14.04
N LEU A 269 10.10 -7.22 -13.06
CA LEU A 269 10.17 -5.81 -12.70
C LEU A 269 10.97 -5.01 -13.73
N ARG A 270 12.04 -5.63 -14.24
CA ARG A 270 12.93 -5.12 -15.28
C ARG A 270 13.32 -6.24 -16.23
N SER A 271 13.68 -5.90 -17.46
CA SER A 271 14.25 -6.85 -18.40
C SER A 271 15.73 -7.10 -18.12
N MET A 272 16.31 -8.14 -18.72
CA MET A 272 17.74 -8.37 -18.60
C MET A 272 18.55 -7.30 -19.33
N GLU A 273 18.02 -6.76 -20.43
CA GLU A 273 18.60 -5.65 -21.19
C GLU A 273 18.73 -4.41 -20.31
N PHE A 274 17.67 -4.07 -19.55
CA PHE A 274 17.72 -2.97 -18.59
C PHE A 274 18.84 -3.14 -17.56
N LEU A 275 18.99 -4.34 -16.98
CA LEU A 275 20.05 -4.59 -16.00
C LEU A 275 21.45 -4.42 -16.61
N LYS A 276 21.63 -4.90 -17.85
CA LYS A 276 22.89 -4.71 -18.60
C LYS A 276 23.13 -3.25 -18.95
N ASP A 277 22.11 -2.51 -19.36
CA ASP A 277 22.23 -1.11 -19.74
C ASP A 277 22.65 -0.20 -18.57
N HIS A 278 22.42 -0.65 -17.34
CA HIS A 278 22.77 0.05 -16.10
C HIS A 278 23.87 -0.64 -15.28
N ASP A 279 24.58 -1.60 -15.88
CA ASP A 279 25.68 -2.36 -15.27
C ASP A 279 25.31 -2.92 -13.88
N ILE A 280 24.14 -3.53 -13.77
CA ILE A 280 23.70 -4.27 -12.59
C ILE A 280 23.93 -5.75 -12.88
N GLU A 281 24.95 -6.33 -12.25
CA GLU A 281 25.23 -7.76 -12.38
C GLU A 281 24.15 -8.57 -11.63
N LEU A 282 23.60 -9.59 -12.29
CA LEU A 282 22.62 -10.49 -11.69
C LEU A 282 23.09 -11.94 -11.81
N MET A 283 23.26 -12.60 -10.66
CA MET A 283 23.55 -14.02 -10.55
C MET A 283 22.29 -14.79 -10.11
N THR A 284 21.57 -15.38 -11.06
CA THR A 284 20.44 -16.29 -10.79
C THR A 284 20.92 -17.69 -10.40
N ASN A 285 20.02 -18.53 -9.86
CA ASN A 285 20.35 -19.89 -9.40
C ASN A 285 21.54 -19.96 -8.43
N THR A 286 21.81 -18.86 -7.72
CA THR A 286 23.00 -18.68 -6.88
C THR A 286 22.56 -18.19 -5.51
N GLU A 287 22.71 -19.05 -4.51
CA GLU A 287 22.30 -18.76 -3.12
C GLU A 287 23.51 -18.33 -2.29
N ALA A 288 23.35 -17.34 -1.42
CA ALA A 288 24.32 -17.08 -0.36
C ALA A 288 24.22 -18.16 0.71
N THR A 289 25.33 -18.86 0.96
CA THR A 289 25.41 -19.96 1.93
C THR A 289 26.11 -19.56 3.23
N ALA A 290 26.93 -18.51 3.20
CA ALA A 290 27.52 -17.90 4.40
C ALA A 290 27.77 -16.39 4.21
N LEU A 291 27.67 -15.64 5.31
CA LEU A 291 28.12 -14.24 5.41
C LEU A 291 29.13 -14.11 6.55
N ASP A 292 30.32 -13.60 6.26
CA ASP A 292 31.32 -13.22 7.26
C ASP A 292 31.48 -11.70 7.22
N ASN A 293 30.87 -11.01 8.20
CA ASN A 293 30.89 -9.55 8.28
C ASN A 293 32.23 -8.99 8.80
N ASN A 294 33.09 -9.83 9.40
CA ASN A 294 34.43 -9.41 9.82
C ASN A 294 35.40 -9.39 8.63
N LYS A 295 35.31 -10.42 7.77
CA LYS A 295 36.09 -10.50 6.53
C LYS A 295 35.46 -9.75 5.36
N LYS A 296 34.22 -9.28 5.52
CA LYS A 296 33.40 -8.65 4.48
C LYS A 296 33.26 -9.54 3.24
N THR A 297 32.88 -10.80 3.46
CA THR A 297 32.71 -11.79 2.39
C THR A 297 31.34 -12.47 2.40
N VAL A 298 30.83 -12.79 1.21
CA VAL A 298 29.67 -13.66 0.99
C VAL A 298 30.13 -14.93 0.27
N THR A 299 29.85 -16.09 0.83
CA THR A 299 30.07 -17.38 0.16
C THR A 299 28.81 -17.80 -0.57
N LEU A 300 28.95 -18.22 -1.82
CA LEU A 300 27.86 -18.63 -2.70
C LEU A 300 27.76 -20.15 -2.81
N SER A 301 26.60 -20.64 -3.25
CA SER A 301 26.31 -22.07 -3.43
C SER A 301 27.19 -22.76 -4.48
N ASN A 302 27.78 -22.02 -5.41
CA ASN A 302 28.73 -22.52 -6.42
C ASN A 302 30.20 -22.51 -5.93
N GLY A 303 30.46 -22.15 -4.66
CA GLY A 303 31.79 -22.07 -4.08
C GLY A 303 32.51 -20.74 -4.29
N THR A 304 31.95 -19.82 -5.10
CA THR A 304 32.50 -18.46 -5.24
C THR A 304 32.41 -17.71 -3.90
N VAL A 305 33.45 -16.94 -3.59
CA VAL A 305 33.48 -16.02 -2.45
C VAL A 305 33.60 -14.60 -2.98
N LEU A 306 32.58 -13.78 -2.71
CA LEU A 306 32.57 -12.37 -3.08
C LEU A 306 33.07 -11.53 -1.90
N ASN A 307 33.98 -10.60 -2.17
CA ASN A 307 34.32 -9.51 -1.24
C ASN A 307 33.36 -8.34 -1.47
N TYR A 308 33.02 -7.60 -0.42
CA TYR A 308 32.18 -6.42 -0.53
C TYR A 308 32.67 -5.26 0.34
N ASP A 309 32.36 -4.04 -0.08
CA ASP A 309 32.47 -2.84 0.74
C ASP A 309 31.19 -2.62 1.57
N SER A 310 30.04 -2.94 0.97
CA SER A 310 28.74 -2.96 1.65
C SER A 310 27.85 -4.10 1.13
N VAL A 311 27.02 -4.69 1.98
CA VAL A 311 26.09 -5.76 1.63
C VAL A 311 24.67 -5.45 2.10
N LEU A 312 23.69 -5.71 1.24
CA LEU A 312 22.27 -5.64 1.55
C LEU A 312 21.67 -7.05 1.62
N ILE A 313 21.12 -7.42 2.77
CA ILE A 313 20.36 -8.65 2.97
C ILE A 313 18.89 -8.40 2.63
N ALA A 314 18.43 -8.91 1.49
CA ALA A 314 17.07 -8.75 0.97
C ALA A 314 16.41 -10.11 0.64
N THR A 315 16.72 -11.15 1.41
CA THR A 315 16.30 -12.55 1.16
C THR A 315 14.84 -12.83 1.53
N GLY A 316 14.16 -11.88 2.17
CA GLY A 316 12.76 -11.98 2.57
C GLY A 316 12.49 -13.19 3.49
N GLY A 317 11.42 -13.93 3.21
CA GLY A 317 11.04 -15.12 3.96
C GLY A 317 10.75 -16.36 3.11
N LYS A 318 10.73 -17.51 3.78
CA LYS A 318 10.32 -18.82 3.25
C LYS A 318 8.96 -19.22 3.85
N PRO A 319 8.01 -19.75 3.04
CA PRO A 319 6.76 -20.28 3.58
C PRO A 319 7.04 -21.39 4.61
N ARG A 320 6.24 -21.43 5.67
CA ARG A 320 6.27 -22.52 6.64
C ARG A 320 5.41 -23.67 6.16
N SER A 321 5.90 -24.89 6.31
CA SER A 321 5.12 -26.12 6.23
C SER A 321 4.73 -26.60 7.62
N LEU A 322 3.64 -27.35 7.72
CA LEU A 322 3.31 -28.13 8.91
C LEU A 322 4.22 -29.36 8.93
N SER A 323 4.76 -29.68 10.10
CA SER A 323 5.56 -30.89 10.34
C SER A 323 4.72 -31.89 11.15
N ILE A 324 3.77 -32.52 10.47
CA ILE A 324 2.84 -33.50 11.04
C ILE A 324 2.85 -34.80 10.21
N PRO A 325 2.34 -35.94 10.72
CA PRO A 325 2.29 -37.18 9.93
C PRO A 325 1.65 -36.98 8.55
N GLY A 326 2.28 -37.51 7.50
CA GLY A 326 1.83 -37.40 6.10
C GLY A 326 2.21 -36.10 5.38
N SER A 327 3.06 -35.24 5.96
CA SER A 327 3.48 -33.98 5.32
C SER A 327 4.36 -34.17 4.08
N ASP A 328 4.84 -35.38 3.84
CA ASP A 328 5.64 -35.84 2.71
C ASP A 328 4.80 -36.35 1.53
N LEU A 329 3.48 -36.42 1.67
CA LEU A 329 2.57 -36.83 0.60
C LEU A 329 2.59 -35.84 -0.57
N GLU A 330 2.36 -36.36 -1.78
CA GLU A 330 2.09 -35.54 -2.96
C GLU A 330 0.79 -34.73 -2.80
N ASN A 331 0.65 -33.68 -3.62
CA ASN A 331 -0.48 -32.74 -3.65
C ASN A 331 -0.62 -31.84 -2.41
N ILE A 332 0.44 -31.71 -1.62
CA ILE A 332 0.56 -30.72 -0.55
C ILE A 332 1.48 -29.59 -1.04
N PHE A 333 0.93 -28.40 -1.26
CA PHE A 333 1.62 -27.28 -1.88
C PHE A 333 1.88 -26.13 -0.91
N LEU A 334 2.92 -25.37 -1.21
CA LEU A 334 3.17 -24.01 -0.72
C LEU A 334 3.00 -23.05 -1.90
N LEU A 335 2.84 -21.76 -1.62
CA LEU A 335 2.83 -20.72 -2.66
C LEU A 335 3.94 -19.71 -2.38
N ARG A 336 4.98 -19.70 -3.21
CA ARG A 336 6.04 -18.68 -3.17
C ARG A 336 6.52 -18.23 -4.54
N SER A 337 6.54 -19.13 -5.53
CA SER A 337 7.05 -18.85 -6.88
C SER A 337 5.95 -18.92 -7.96
N PRO A 338 6.23 -18.44 -9.19
CA PRO A 338 5.37 -18.64 -10.35
C PRO A 338 5.10 -20.13 -10.64
N GLU A 339 6.08 -21.00 -10.43
CA GLU A 339 5.94 -22.46 -10.61
C GLU A 339 4.89 -23.01 -9.65
N ASP A 340 4.99 -22.67 -8.36
CA ASP A 340 3.99 -23.05 -7.36
C ASP A 340 2.59 -22.59 -7.77
N ALA A 341 2.46 -21.32 -8.18
CA ALA A 341 1.19 -20.71 -8.56
C ALA A 341 0.54 -21.45 -9.75
N ASN A 342 1.33 -21.71 -10.80
CA ASN A 342 0.87 -22.37 -12.02
C ASN A 342 0.56 -23.86 -11.78
N GLN A 343 1.37 -24.55 -10.97
CA GLN A 343 1.12 -25.94 -10.59
C GLN A 343 -0.18 -26.07 -9.80
N ILE A 344 -0.39 -25.22 -8.80
CA ILE A 344 -1.65 -25.17 -8.05
C ILE A 344 -2.82 -24.87 -9.01
N ALA A 345 -2.71 -23.85 -9.86
CA ALA A 345 -3.79 -23.44 -10.76
C ALA A 345 -4.24 -24.54 -11.72
N SER A 346 -3.29 -25.29 -12.28
CA SER A 346 -3.57 -26.40 -13.20
C SER A 346 -4.18 -27.61 -12.51
N PHE A 347 -3.86 -27.84 -11.24
CA PHE A 347 -4.34 -29.00 -10.50
C PHE A 347 -5.75 -28.84 -9.93
N VAL A 348 -6.14 -27.62 -9.56
CA VAL A 348 -7.40 -27.32 -8.85
C VAL A 348 -8.71 -27.69 -9.56
N PRO A 349 -8.86 -27.58 -10.90
CA PRO A 349 -10.15 -27.79 -11.55
C PRO A 349 -10.80 -29.14 -11.19
N GLY A 350 -12.03 -29.10 -10.68
CA GLY A 350 -12.79 -30.29 -10.27
C GLY A 350 -12.26 -31.04 -9.04
N LYS A 351 -11.31 -30.47 -8.28
CA LYS A 351 -10.73 -31.09 -7.07
C LYS A 351 -11.34 -30.59 -5.77
N ASN A 352 -11.22 -31.37 -4.71
CA ASN A 352 -11.49 -30.96 -3.34
C ASN A 352 -10.25 -30.28 -2.77
N VAL A 353 -10.34 -28.97 -2.58
CA VAL A 353 -9.23 -28.11 -2.15
C VAL A 353 -9.35 -27.81 -0.66
N VAL A 354 -8.29 -28.10 0.10
CA VAL A 354 -8.14 -27.61 1.47
C VAL A 354 -7.07 -26.52 1.50
N ILE A 355 -7.41 -25.36 2.08
CA ILE A 355 -6.48 -24.25 2.28
C ILE A 355 -6.23 -24.09 3.77
N MET A 356 -4.99 -24.35 4.21
CA MET A 356 -4.57 -24.19 5.60
C MET A 356 -4.17 -22.73 5.84
N GLY A 357 -5.12 -21.90 6.25
CA GLY A 357 -4.92 -20.50 6.60
C GLY A 357 -6.05 -19.59 6.12
N THR A 358 -6.59 -18.78 7.02
CA THR A 358 -7.68 -17.81 6.77
C THR A 358 -7.19 -16.36 6.75
N SER A 359 -5.97 -16.16 6.25
CA SER A 359 -5.34 -14.83 6.06
C SER A 359 -5.28 -14.47 4.56
N PHE A 360 -4.61 -13.37 4.21
CA PHE A 360 -4.70 -12.74 2.88
C PHE A 360 -4.43 -13.71 1.72
N ILE A 361 -3.30 -14.42 1.73
CA ILE A 361 -2.95 -15.36 0.65
C ILE A 361 -4.00 -16.47 0.52
N GLY A 362 -4.36 -17.11 1.64
CA GLY A 362 -5.33 -18.22 1.64
C GLY A 362 -6.71 -17.78 1.14
N MET A 363 -7.16 -16.59 1.52
CA MET A 363 -8.47 -16.06 1.10
C MET A 363 -8.44 -15.52 -0.34
N GLU A 364 -7.30 -15.03 -0.84
CA GLU A 364 -7.13 -14.70 -2.26
C GLU A 364 -7.19 -15.97 -3.12
N LEU A 365 -6.54 -17.05 -2.69
CA LEU A 365 -6.60 -18.36 -3.34
C LEU A 365 -8.02 -18.93 -3.33
N ALA A 366 -8.69 -18.93 -2.17
CA ALA A 366 -10.07 -19.38 -2.04
C ALA A 366 -11.00 -18.64 -3.02
N SER A 367 -10.79 -17.32 -3.18
CA SER A 367 -11.58 -16.53 -4.11
C SER A 367 -11.32 -16.88 -5.58
N ASN A 368 -10.10 -17.32 -5.91
CA ASN A 368 -9.72 -17.74 -7.26
C ASN A 368 -10.22 -19.14 -7.64
N PHE A 369 -10.52 -19.98 -6.64
CA PHE A 369 -10.87 -21.39 -6.83
C PHE A 369 -12.34 -21.70 -6.63
N ALA A 370 -13.10 -20.81 -5.99
CA ALA A 370 -14.49 -21.03 -5.62
C ALA A 370 -15.39 -21.49 -6.79
N ASP A 371 -15.11 -21.06 -8.02
CA ASP A 371 -15.86 -21.40 -9.24
C ASP A 371 -15.18 -22.46 -10.12
N LYS A 372 -14.01 -22.98 -9.72
CA LYS A 372 -13.19 -23.93 -10.50
C LYS A 372 -13.03 -25.29 -9.82
N ALA A 373 -12.93 -25.30 -8.49
CA ALA A 373 -12.79 -26.50 -7.68
C ALA A 373 -14.13 -27.24 -7.54
N ALA A 374 -14.09 -28.54 -7.24
CA ALA A 374 -15.29 -29.26 -6.81
C ALA A 374 -15.73 -28.83 -5.41
N SER A 375 -14.77 -28.53 -4.53
CA SER A 375 -15.03 -27.88 -3.25
C SER A 375 -13.81 -27.11 -2.76
N VAL A 376 -14.03 -26.05 -1.97
CA VAL A 376 -12.96 -25.32 -1.28
C VAL A 376 -13.27 -25.26 0.20
N THR A 377 -12.34 -25.70 1.04
CA THR A 377 -12.44 -25.61 2.50
C THR A 377 -11.25 -24.83 3.05
N CYS A 378 -11.52 -23.69 3.69
CA CYS A 378 -10.51 -22.90 4.39
C CYS A 378 -10.46 -23.28 5.87
N VAL A 379 -9.25 -23.50 6.38
CA VAL A 379 -9.02 -23.88 7.78
C VAL A 379 -8.32 -22.74 8.50
N GLY A 380 -8.89 -22.29 9.61
CA GLY A 380 -8.33 -21.23 10.45
C GLY A 380 -8.19 -21.67 11.90
N ARG A 381 -7.20 -21.09 12.59
CA ARG A 381 -7.03 -21.25 14.05
C ARG A 381 -7.92 -20.32 14.87
N SER A 382 -8.60 -19.39 14.21
CA SER A 382 -9.50 -18.40 14.82
C SER A 382 -10.91 -18.61 14.31
N SER A 383 -11.89 -18.41 15.18
CA SER A 383 -13.33 -18.43 14.90
C SER A 383 -13.75 -17.51 13.74
N ILE A 384 -13.09 -16.36 13.61
CA ILE A 384 -13.37 -15.38 12.55
C ILE A 384 -12.06 -15.06 11.80
N PRO A 385 -12.03 -15.26 10.46
CA PRO A 385 -10.92 -14.82 9.61
C PRO A 385 -10.60 -13.34 9.83
N PHE A 386 -9.31 -12.98 9.81
CA PHE A 386 -8.85 -11.59 9.95
C PHE A 386 -9.24 -10.85 11.24
N ALA A 387 -9.84 -11.48 12.26
CA ALA A 387 -10.29 -10.76 13.47
C ALA A 387 -9.20 -9.89 14.09
N ASN A 388 -7.97 -10.41 14.19
CA ASN A 388 -6.83 -9.69 14.76
C ASN A 388 -6.26 -8.57 13.87
N VAL A 389 -6.66 -8.48 12.59
CA VAL A 389 -6.10 -7.54 11.61
C VAL A 389 -7.13 -6.53 11.14
N LEU A 390 -8.37 -6.98 10.88
CA LEU A 390 -9.46 -6.19 10.34
C LEU A 390 -10.64 -6.06 11.33
N GLY A 391 -10.58 -6.68 12.50
CA GLY A 391 -11.68 -6.73 13.45
C GLY A 391 -12.76 -7.75 13.08
N GLU A 392 -13.51 -8.20 14.07
CA GLU A 392 -14.50 -9.28 13.92
C GLU A 392 -15.58 -8.96 12.89
N LYS A 393 -16.09 -7.72 12.86
CA LYS A 393 -17.19 -7.33 11.97
C LYS A 393 -16.81 -7.43 10.48
N ILE A 394 -15.61 -6.96 10.12
CA ILE A 394 -15.11 -7.05 8.75
C ILE A 394 -14.71 -8.49 8.42
N GLY A 395 -14.07 -9.19 9.36
CA GLY A 395 -13.74 -10.60 9.22
C GLY A 395 -14.96 -11.49 8.95
N ALA A 396 -16.05 -11.29 9.70
CA ALA A 396 -17.31 -12.01 9.53
C ALA A 396 -17.97 -11.69 8.18
N MET A 397 -17.92 -10.44 7.73
CA MET A 397 -18.40 -10.06 6.39
C MET A 397 -17.61 -10.77 5.28
N LEU A 398 -16.28 -10.83 5.40
CA LEU A 398 -15.45 -11.53 4.42
C LEU A 398 -15.75 -13.04 4.42
N LYS A 399 -15.86 -13.66 5.61
CA LYS A 399 -16.27 -15.06 5.75
C LYS A 399 -17.61 -15.33 5.05
N LYS A 400 -18.63 -14.51 5.35
CA LYS A 400 -19.96 -14.62 4.72
C LYS A 400 -19.91 -14.46 3.19
N THR A 401 -19.05 -13.57 2.69
CA THR A 401 -18.84 -13.39 1.25
C THR A 401 -18.29 -14.67 0.61
N HIS A 402 -17.29 -15.29 1.22
CA HIS A 402 -16.72 -16.57 0.76
C HIS A 402 -17.74 -17.72 0.85
N GLU A 403 -18.48 -17.82 1.96
CA GLU A 403 -19.54 -18.82 2.12
C GLU A 403 -20.65 -18.68 1.07
N SER A 404 -21.02 -17.46 0.70
CA SER A 404 -21.97 -17.20 -0.39
C SER A 404 -21.47 -17.67 -1.77
N LYS A 405 -20.17 -17.97 -1.89
CA LYS A 405 -19.52 -18.54 -3.08
C LYS A 405 -19.21 -20.03 -2.92
N GLY A 406 -19.76 -20.68 -1.91
CA GLY A 406 -19.61 -22.13 -1.68
C GLY A 406 -18.35 -22.55 -0.92
N VAL A 407 -17.51 -21.60 -0.47
CA VAL A 407 -16.33 -21.89 0.34
C VAL A 407 -16.76 -22.30 1.74
N LYS A 408 -16.26 -23.43 2.22
CA LYS A 408 -16.49 -23.94 3.58
C LYS A 408 -15.40 -23.44 4.53
N PHE A 409 -15.75 -23.28 5.81
CA PHE A 409 -14.78 -22.90 6.84
C PHE A 409 -14.74 -23.92 7.96
N ILE A 410 -13.54 -24.27 8.38
CA ILE A 410 -13.28 -24.98 9.63
C ILE A 410 -12.45 -24.06 10.50
N THR A 411 -13.04 -23.59 11.59
CA THR A 411 -12.40 -22.65 12.50
C THR A 411 -11.94 -23.35 13.76
N ASP A 412 -11.09 -22.65 14.53
CA ASP A 412 -10.56 -23.13 15.81
C ASP A 412 -9.94 -24.53 15.70
N ALA A 413 -9.39 -24.84 14.52
CA ALA A 413 -8.90 -26.15 14.16
C ALA A 413 -7.40 -26.12 13.84
N ALA A 414 -6.74 -27.21 14.20
CA ALA A 414 -5.36 -27.50 13.84
C ALA A 414 -5.32 -28.90 13.20
N ALA A 415 -4.65 -29.01 12.06
CA ALA A 415 -4.43 -30.31 11.42
C ALA A 415 -3.55 -31.18 12.30
N SER A 416 -3.95 -32.44 12.47
CA SER A 416 -3.23 -33.48 13.21
C SER A 416 -2.37 -34.34 12.29
N SER A 417 -2.84 -34.60 11.07
CA SER A 417 -2.16 -35.42 10.07
C SER A 417 -2.77 -35.23 8.69
N PHE A 418 -2.02 -35.61 7.65
CA PHE A 418 -2.50 -35.80 6.30
C PHE A 418 -2.65 -37.30 6.02
N LYS A 419 -3.77 -37.70 5.43
CA LYS A 419 -4.00 -39.07 4.97
C LYS A 419 -3.77 -39.14 3.48
N GLY A 420 -3.21 -40.26 3.04
CA GLY A 420 -3.00 -40.52 1.63
C GLY A 420 -3.20 -41.98 1.27
N ASP A 421 -3.41 -42.19 -0.01
CA ASP A 421 -3.42 -43.49 -0.67
C ASP A 421 -2.42 -43.45 -1.84
N SER A 422 -1.63 -44.50 -1.99
CA SER A 422 -0.58 -44.59 -3.02
C SER A 422 0.34 -43.35 -3.09
N GLY A 423 0.69 -42.79 -1.92
CA GLY A 423 1.57 -41.62 -1.78
C GLY A 423 0.92 -40.25 -2.03
N LYS A 424 -0.39 -40.20 -2.32
CA LYS A 424 -1.11 -38.97 -2.67
C LYS A 424 -2.12 -38.60 -1.58
N LEU A 425 -2.25 -37.30 -1.31
CA LEU A 425 -3.25 -36.78 -0.37
C LEU A 425 -4.67 -37.22 -0.75
N THR A 426 -5.42 -37.72 0.24
CA THR A 426 -6.85 -38.04 0.13
C THR A 426 -7.69 -37.33 1.18
N ALA A 427 -7.11 -36.95 2.33
CA ALA A 427 -7.81 -36.19 3.36
C ALA A 427 -6.87 -35.42 4.31
N VAL A 428 -7.41 -34.38 4.94
CA VAL A 428 -6.79 -33.67 6.07
C VAL A 428 -7.54 -34.01 7.35
N CYS A 429 -6.82 -34.46 8.38
CA CYS A 429 -7.38 -34.78 9.69
C CYS A 429 -7.07 -33.68 10.70
N PHE A 430 -8.00 -33.44 11.62
CA PHE A 430 -7.89 -32.39 12.64
C PHE A 430 -7.91 -32.97 14.07
N ASN A 431 -7.34 -32.24 15.02
CA ASN A 431 -7.25 -32.66 16.42
C ASN A 431 -8.62 -32.94 17.10
N ASN A 432 -9.71 -32.41 16.56
CA ASN A 432 -11.07 -32.63 17.05
C ASN A 432 -11.72 -33.90 16.46
N GLY A 433 -10.99 -34.70 15.69
CA GLY A 433 -11.47 -35.92 15.03
C GLY A 433 -12.18 -35.68 13.69
N THR A 434 -12.35 -34.42 13.26
CA THR A 434 -12.87 -34.12 11.92
C THR A 434 -11.89 -34.57 10.85
N GLU A 435 -12.42 -35.12 9.76
CA GLU A 435 -11.68 -35.48 8.55
C GLU A 435 -12.34 -34.82 7.34
N VAL A 436 -11.54 -34.20 6.48
CA VAL A 436 -12.01 -33.50 5.28
C VAL A 436 -11.35 -34.12 4.06
N PRO A 437 -12.14 -34.67 3.11
CA PRO A 437 -11.62 -35.12 1.83
C PRO A 437 -10.87 -34.00 1.11
N ALA A 438 -9.67 -34.31 0.64
CA ALA A 438 -8.79 -33.35 -0.01
C ALA A 438 -7.96 -34.04 -1.08
N ASP A 439 -8.11 -33.60 -2.32
CA ASP A 439 -7.22 -34.00 -3.42
C ASP A 439 -5.95 -33.13 -3.44
N ILE A 440 -6.07 -31.92 -2.88
CA ILE A 440 -5.01 -30.91 -2.81
C ILE A 440 -5.10 -30.13 -1.50
N CYS A 441 -3.95 -29.91 -0.86
CA CYS A 441 -3.81 -29.06 0.32
C CYS A 441 -2.83 -27.92 0.03
N ILE A 442 -3.22 -26.68 0.29
CA ILE A 442 -2.34 -25.51 0.13
C ILE A 442 -2.06 -24.92 1.51
N GLN A 443 -0.78 -24.86 1.88
CA GLN A 443 -0.35 -24.41 3.20
C GLN A 443 -0.02 -22.91 3.21
N GLY A 444 -0.92 -22.12 3.78
CA GLY A 444 -0.81 -20.68 4.00
C GLY A 444 -0.58 -20.33 5.46
N VAL A 445 0.22 -21.11 6.19
CA VAL A 445 0.35 -21.03 7.65
C VAL A 445 1.36 -19.98 8.13
N GLY A 446 1.90 -19.15 7.24
CA GLY A 446 2.83 -18.05 7.54
C GLY A 446 4.23 -18.29 6.97
N VAL A 447 5.16 -17.39 7.28
CA VAL A 447 6.52 -17.38 6.75
C VAL A 447 7.55 -17.33 7.88
N SER A 448 8.75 -17.83 7.62
CA SER A 448 9.93 -17.65 8.46
C SER A 448 10.98 -16.82 7.70
N PRO A 449 11.80 -16.00 8.37
CA PRO A 449 12.90 -15.29 7.73
C PRO A 449 13.89 -16.23 7.04
N SER A 450 14.42 -15.81 5.89
CA SER A 450 15.42 -16.57 5.12
C SER A 450 16.84 -16.23 5.57
N THR A 451 17.23 -16.72 6.75
CA THR A 451 18.48 -16.34 7.44
C THR A 451 19.45 -17.48 7.75
N ASP A 452 19.28 -18.64 7.11
CA ASP A 452 20.11 -19.82 7.42
C ASP A 452 21.62 -19.58 7.19
N PHE A 453 21.97 -18.71 6.22
CA PHE A 453 23.35 -18.34 5.90
C PHE A 453 24.00 -17.38 6.92
N LEU A 454 23.22 -16.86 7.88
CA LEU A 454 23.70 -15.95 8.92
C LEU A 454 24.12 -16.65 10.21
N LYS A 455 23.95 -17.98 10.31
CA LYS A 455 24.18 -18.76 11.55
C LYS A 455 25.53 -18.52 12.23
N ASN A 456 26.59 -18.30 11.44
CA ASN A 456 27.95 -18.05 11.93
C ASN A 456 28.38 -16.57 11.79
N SER A 457 27.46 -15.69 11.42
CA SER A 457 27.70 -14.26 11.31
C SER A 457 27.45 -13.56 12.65
N SER A 458 27.94 -12.34 12.82
CA SER A 458 27.61 -11.48 13.97
C SER A 458 26.43 -10.53 13.69
N VAL A 459 25.65 -10.79 12.62
CA VAL A 459 24.49 -9.96 12.26
C VAL A 459 23.40 -10.12 13.34
N PRO A 460 22.88 -9.04 13.93
CA PRO A 460 21.89 -9.13 15.00
C PRO A 460 20.54 -9.65 14.47
N GLN A 461 19.97 -10.63 15.17
CA GLN A 461 18.69 -11.24 14.80
C GLN A 461 17.76 -11.34 16.01
N THR A 462 16.45 -11.29 15.76
CA THR A 462 15.46 -11.66 16.77
C THR A 462 15.48 -13.17 17.02
N SER A 463 14.78 -13.63 18.07
CA SER A 463 14.62 -15.08 18.33
C SER A 463 13.89 -15.82 17.20
N ARG A 464 13.15 -15.11 16.35
CA ARG A 464 12.52 -15.65 15.14
C ARG A 464 13.44 -15.68 13.92
N GLY A 465 14.61 -15.05 14.00
CA GLY A 465 15.58 -14.94 12.91
C GLY A 465 15.46 -13.68 12.07
N ASP A 466 14.47 -12.79 12.30
CA ASP A 466 14.37 -11.52 11.59
C ASP A 466 15.62 -10.66 11.88
N VAL A 467 16.21 -10.02 10.86
CA VAL A 467 17.42 -9.20 11.03
C VAL A 467 17.06 -7.87 11.67
N ILE A 468 17.70 -7.54 12.79
CA ILE A 468 17.45 -6.30 13.52
C ILE A 468 18.22 -5.18 12.84
N VAL A 469 17.53 -4.09 12.51
CA VAL A 469 18.14 -2.88 11.93
C VAL A 469 17.79 -1.65 12.75
N ASP A 470 18.55 -0.58 12.54
CA ASP A 470 18.20 0.77 12.99
C ASP A 470 17.26 1.48 11.99
N LYS A 471 16.98 2.76 12.25
CA LYS A 471 16.12 3.61 11.40
C LYS A 471 16.73 3.95 10.04
N TYR A 472 17.99 3.61 9.80
CA TYR A 472 18.73 3.77 8.55
C TYR A 472 18.83 2.46 7.77
N MET A 473 18.14 1.40 8.22
CA MET A 473 18.20 0.03 7.68
C MET A 473 19.56 -0.66 7.86
N ASN A 474 20.43 -0.11 8.72
CA ASN A 474 21.75 -0.64 9.04
C ASN A 474 21.63 -1.69 10.16
N ALA A 475 22.22 -2.87 9.97
CA ALA A 475 22.24 -3.94 10.96
C ALA A 475 23.54 -3.93 11.78
N CYS A 476 24.67 -3.79 11.11
CA CYS A 476 26.01 -3.58 11.67
C CYS A 476 26.91 -3.00 10.57
N GLU A 477 28.17 -2.65 10.89
CA GLU A 477 29.06 -1.97 9.94
C GLU A 477 29.13 -2.66 8.56
N GLY A 478 28.71 -1.94 7.51
CA GLY A 478 28.72 -2.43 6.13
C GLY A 478 27.64 -3.48 5.81
N VAL A 479 26.71 -3.78 6.73
CA VAL A 479 25.65 -4.77 6.55
C VAL A 479 24.28 -4.14 6.79
N PHE A 480 23.46 -4.15 5.74
CA PHE A 480 22.09 -3.63 5.74
C PHE A 480 21.09 -4.76 5.56
N ALA A 481 19.82 -4.55 5.92
CA ALA A 481 18.75 -5.49 5.62
C ALA A 481 17.45 -4.78 5.19
N ALA A 482 16.73 -5.36 4.22
CA ALA A 482 15.54 -4.75 3.63
C ALA A 482 14.45 -5.77 3.24
N GLY A 483 13.20 -5.30 3.19
CA GLY A 483 12.03 -6.15 2.93
C GLY A 483 11.58 -6.99 4.12
N ASP A 484 10.89 -8.11 3.85
CA ASP A 484 10.21 -8.97 4.84
C ASP A 484 11.12 -9.50 5.96
N ILE A 485 12.44 -9.53 5.74
CA ILE A 485 13.44 -10.03 6.69
C ILE A 485 13.75 -9.04 7.81
N ALA A 486 13.46 -7.75 7.60
CA ALA A 486 13.90 -6.69 8.50
C ALA A 486 12.94 -6.51 9.69
N HIS A 487 13.51 -6.47 10.89
CA HIS A 487 12.88 -6.02 12.12
C HIS A 487 13.34 -4.58 12.41
N PHE A 488 12.54 -3.61 11.97
CA PHE A 488 12.93 -2.20 11.83
C PHE A 488 12.06 -1.28 12.70
N PRO A 489 12.60 -0.13 13.15
CA PRO A 489 11.82 0.85 13.91
C PRO A 489 10.89 1.66 12.98
N LEU A 490 9.59 1.72 13.30
CA LEU A 490 8.59 2.41 12.48
C LEU A 490 8.22 3.77 13.10
N LYS A 491 8.49 4.86 12.38
CA LYS A 491 8.33 6.24 12.86
C LYS A 491 6.93 6.59 13.37
N MET A 492 5.86 6.16 12.68
CA MET A 492 4.47 6.45 13.11
C MET A 492 4.08 5.80 14.45
N LEU A 493 4.85 4.80 14.89
CA LEU A 493 4.72 4.13 16.19
C LEU A 493 5.83 4.57 17.14
N ASP A 494 6.29 5.81 17.03
CA ASP A 494 7.28 6.40 17.93
C ASP A 494 8.58 5.55 17.99
N TRP A 495 8.95 4.99 16.83
CA TRP A 495 10.12 4.13 16.60
C TRP A 495 10.07 2.75 17.27
N GLU A 496 8.89 2.26 17.67
CA GLU A 496 8.72 0.85 18.01
C GLU A 496 9.15 -0.06 16.84
N ARG A 497 9.85 -1.15 17.15
CA ARG A 497 10.29 -2.10 16.12
C ARG A 497 9.19 -3.06 15.72
N VAL A 498 9.05 -3.26 14.42
CA VAL A 498 8.04 -4.11 13.79
C VAL A 498 8.65 -4.93 12.66
N THR A 499 7.89 -5.94 12.23
CA THR A 499 8.18 -6.71 11.01
C THR A 499 6.95 -6.65 10.12
N ILE A 500 7.08 -6.12 8.91
CA ILE A 500 5.95 -5.88 8.01
C ILE A 500 6.26 -6.49 6.64
N GLY A 501 5.49 -7.51 6.25
CA GLY A 501 5.59 -8.20 4.96
C GLY A 501 4.77 -7.54 3.86
N HIS A 502 4.97 -6.24 3.62
CA HIS A 502 4.24 -5.48 2.59
C HIS A 502 5.15 -5.14 1.41
N TRP A 503 4.62 -5.24 0.20
CA TRP A 503 5.35 -4.94 -1.04
C TRP A 503 5.86 -3.49 -1.09
N GLN A 504 5.03 -2.53 -0.67
CA GLN A 504 5.39 -1.11 -0.56
C GLN A 504 6.58 -0.91 0.39
N ILE A 505 6.51 -1.48 1.60
CA ILE A 505 7.58 -1.40 2.60
C ILE A 505 8.89 -1.99 2.07
N SER A 506 8.83 -3.08 1.30
CA SER A 506 10.04 -3.67 0.72
C SER A 506 10.80 -2.70 -0.19
N HIS A 507 10.10 -1.94 -1.04
CA HIS A 507 10.73 -0.93 -1.88
C HIS A 507 11.26 0.25 -1.06
N LYS A 508 10.52 0.73 -0.04
CA LYS A 508 11.01 1.81 0.83
C LYS A 508 12.26 1.41 1.60
N HIS A 509 12.32 0.18 2.10
CA HIS A 509 13.52 -0.37 2.72
C HIS A 509 14.70 -0.41 1.74
N GLY A 510 14.47 -0.89 0.51
CA GLY A 510 15.50 -0.93 -0.54
C GLY A 510 16.07 0.46 -0.89
N LEU A 511 15.20 1.45 -1.09
CA LEU A 511 15.58 2.86 -1.31
C LEU A 511 16.43 3.38 -0.14
N THR A 512 15.93 3.25 1.09
CA THR A 512 16.55 3.81 2.29
C THR A 512 17.91 3.15 2.55
N ALA A 513 17.98 1.82 2.44
CA ALA A 513 19.22 1.08 2.60
C ALA A 513 20.27 1.51 1.56
N ALA A 514 19.92 1.57 0.27
CA ALA A 514 20.87 1.96 -0.79
C ALA A 514 21.48 3.36 -0.55
N ARG A 515 20.66 4.34 -0.17
CA ARG A 515 21.16 5.70 0.15
C ARG A 515 22.10 5.70 1.35
N ASN A 516 21.82 4.89 2.36
CA ASN A 516 22.67 4.80 3.55
C ASN A 516 23.92 3.93 3.33
N MET A 517 23.88 2.95 2.43
CA MET A 517 25.07 2.22 1.95
C MET A 517 26.09 3.17 1.31
N LEU A 518 25.62 4.26 0.69
CA LEU A 518 26.47 5.31 0.11
C LEU A 518 27.01 6.32 1.14
N GLY A 519 26.69 6.15 2.42
CA GLY A 519 27.09 7.07 3.49
C GLY A 519 26.07 8.17 3.79
N GLY A 520 24.85 8.05 3.25
CA GLY A 520 23.72 8.89 3.64
C GLY A 520 23.27 8.69 5.09
N ASN A 521 22.35 9.54 5.54
CA ASN A 521 21.71 9.46 6.85
C ASN A 521 20.19 9.65 6.73
N GLU A 522 19.56 8.94 5.78
CA GLU A 522 18.12 9.00 5.55
C GLU A 522 17.39 8.00 6.46
N GLU A 523 16.47 8.50 7.27
CA GLU A 523 15.59 7.64 8.07
C GLU A 523 14.50 7.00 7.20
N VAL A 524 14.11 5.77 7.55
CA VAL A 524 12.92 5.14 6.96
C VAL A 524 11.66 5.90 7.41
N ASP A 525 11.11 6.71 6.50
CA ASP A 525 9.91 7.50 6.73
C ASP A 525 8.81 7.18 5.70
N THR A 526 7.79 6.46 6.14
CA THR A 526 6.64 6.05 5.31
C THR A 526 5.48 5.61 6.20
N ILE A 527 4.27 5.59 5.63
CA ILE A 527 3.10 4.94 6.22
C ILE A 527 2.88 3.62 5.48
N PRO A 528 2.92 2.46 6.17
CA PRO A 528 2.71 1.17 5.52
C PRO A 528 1.38 1.16 4.76
N PHE A 529 1.42 0.70 3.50
CA PHE A 529 0.24 0.59 2.66
C PHE A 529 0.13 -0.81 2.05
N PHE A 530 -1.08 -1.38 2.07
CA PHE A 530 -1.36 -2.72 1.60
C PHE A 530 -2.73 -2.82 0.94
N TRP A 531 -2.90 -3.81 0.06
CA TRP A 531 -4.18 -4.15 -0.53
C TRP A 531 -4.35 -5.66 -0.68
N THR A 532 -5.59 -6.11 -0.62
CA THR A 532 -5.99 -7.47 -1.00
C THR A 532 -7.18 -7.40 -1.93
N SER A 533 -7.25 -8.30 -2.91
CA SER A 533 -8.33 -8.37 -3.89
C SER A 533 -8.97 -9.74 -3.90
N GLN A 534 -10.27 -9.80 -3.67
CA GLN A 534 -11.05 -11.03 -3.60
C GLN A 534 -12.38 -10.80 -4.33
N TYR A 535 -12.72 -11.66 -5.29
CA TYR A 535 -13.95 -11.54 -6.09
C TYR A 535 -14.12 -10.17 -6.78
N GLY A 536 -13.03 -9.59 -7.27
CA GLY A 536 -13.03 -8.27 -7.93
C GLY A 536 -13.26 -7.08 -6.99
N LYS A 537 -13.30 -7.30 -5.67
CA LYS A 537 -13.39 -6.24 -4.66
C LYS A 537 -12.07 -6.14 -3.90
N SER A 538 -11.68 -4.93 -3.55
CA SER A 538 -10.42 -4.68 -2.87
C SER A 538 -10.62 -4.04 -1.50
N ILE A 539 -9.90 -4.58 -0.52
CA ILE A 539 -9.66 -3.88 0.75
C ILE A 539 -8.31 -3.18 0.62
N ARG A 540 -8.28 -1.92 1.03
CA ARG A 540 -7.06 -1.10 1.09
C ARG A 540 -6.80 -0.74 2.53
N TYR A 541 -5.57 -0.91 2.98
CA TYR A 541 -5.15 -0.75 4.36
C TYR A 541 -3.94 0.18 4.42
N CYS A 542 -3.97 1.17 5.32
CA CYS A 542 -2.83 2.03 5.60
C CYS A 542 -2.57 2.13 7.10
N GLY A 543 -1.32 2.38 7.48
CA GLY A 543 -0.86 2.38 8.86
C GLY A 543 -0.47 0.99 9.35
N HIS A 544 -0.26 0.85 10.65
CA HIS A 544 0.05 -0.43 11.28
C HIS A 544 -0.52 -0.50 12.70
N ALA A 545 -1.50 -1.36 12.91
CA ALA A 545 -2.06 -1.64 14.23
C ALA A 545 -1.72 -3.08 14.64
N HIS A 546 -0.70 -3.27 15.48
CA HIS A 546 -0.40 -4.60 16.05
C HIS A 546 -1.56 -5.09 16.94
N SER A 547 -2.17 -4.17 17.67
CA SER A 547 -3.42 -4.37 18.40
C SER A 547 -4.23 -3.07 18.41
N PHE A 548 -5.53 -3.19 18.66
CA PHE A 548 -6.48 -2.08 18.76
C PHE A 548 -7.56 -2.43 19.78
N ASP A 549 -8.12 -1.42 20.43
CA ASP A 549 -9.16 -1.56 21.45
C ASP A 549 -10.56 -1.25 20.87
N ASP A 550 -10.61 -0.51 19.76
CA ASP A 550 -11.86 -0.10 19.10
C ASP A 550 -11.69 -0.03 17.57
N VAL A 551 -12.79 -0.26 16.86
CA VAL A 551 -12.88 -0.14 15.39
C VAL A 551 -14.05 0.76 15.04
N LEU A 552 -13.74 2.00 14.67
CA LEU A 552 -14.73 2.99 14.27
C LEU A 552 -15.05 2.82 12.79
N ILE A 553 -16.32 2.62 12.45
CA ILE A 553 -16.74 2.37 11.07
C ILE A 553 -17.61 3.53 10.58
N ASP A 554 -17.18 4.17 9.49
CA ASP A 554 -17.99 5.07 8.67
C ASP A 554 -18.47 4.30 7.42
N GLY A 555 -19.77 4.35 7.13
CA GLY A 555 -20.41 3.57 6.06
C GLY A 555 -21.00 2.23 6.52
N SER A 556 -21.14 1.28 5.58
CA SER A 556 -21.80 -0.01 5.79
C SER A 556 -20.88 -1.18 5.44
N VAL A 557 -20.61 -2.03 6.43
CA VAL A 557 -19.84 -3.27 6.24
C VAL A 557 -20.63 -4.27 5.40
N ASP A 558 -21.94 -4.38 5.63
CA ASP A 558 -22.80 -5.32 4.90
C ASP A 558 -22.91 -4.97 3.40
N GLU A 559 -22.95 -3.67 3.08
CA GLU A 559 -22.91 -3.18 1.69
C GLU A 559 -21.50 -3.16 1.10
N GLN A 560 -20.48 -3.50 1.90
CA GLN A 560 -19.06 -3.49 1.52
C GLN A 560 -18.58 -2.12 1.03
N LYS A 561 -19.09 -1.06 1.67
CA LYS A 561 -18.78 0.34 1.41
C LYS A 561 -18.50 1.04 2.73
N PHE A 562 -17.26 0.97 3.20
CA PHE A 562 -16.89 1.47 4.52
C PHE A 562 -15.45 2.01 4.57
N THR A 563 -15.22 2.85 5.58
CA THR A 563 -13.91 3.18 6.13
C THR A 563 -13.89 2.76 7.60
N ALA A 564 -12.95 1.92 7.99
CA ALA A 564 -12.76 1.42 9.34
C ALA A 564 -11.45 1.96 9.90
N TYR A 565 -11.51 2.61 11.05
CA TYR A 565 -10.38 3.19 11.75
C TYR A 565 -10.05 2.35 12.99
N PHE A 566 -8.82 1.84 13.07
CA PHE A 566 -8.34 1.01 14.17
C PHE A 566 -7.68 1.89 15.23
N ALA A 567 -8.30 1.96 16.41
CA ALA A 567 -7.89 2.85 17.48
C ALA A 567 -7.26 2.08 18.64
N LYS A 568 -6.21 2.65 19.24
CA LYS A 568 -5.67 2.23 20.54
C LYS A 568 -5.66 3.45 21.45
N GLY A 569 -6.46 3.41 22.51
CA GLY A 569 -6.86 4.64 23.21
C GLY A 569 -7.51 5.66 22.26
N ASP A 570 -6.95 6.87 22.18
CA ASP A 570 -7.46 7.95 21.29
C ASP A 570 -6.66 8.09 19.98
N LYS A 571 -5.58 7.32 19.78
CA LYS A 571 -4.74 7.34 18.57
C LYS A 571 -5.27 6.36 17.53
N ILE A 572 -5.37 6.80 16.28
CA ILE A 572 -5.67 5.92 15.14
C ILE A 572 -4.36 5.37 14.60
N LEU A 573 -4.23 4.05 14.62
CA LEU A 573 -3.01 3.35 14.20
C LEU A 573 -3.09 2.83 12.77
N ALA A 574 -4.30 2.59 12.27
CA ALA A 574 -4.52 2.13 10.91
C ALA A 574 -5.92 2.47 10.39
N VAL A 575 -6.07 2.41 9.06
CA VAL A 575 -7.36 2.56 8.38
C VAL A 575 -7.50 1.49 7.30
N ALA A 576 -8.63 0.77 7.29
CA ALA A 576 -9.04 -0.12 6.22
C ALA A 576 -10.25 0.46 5.47
N THR A 577 -10.29 0.30 4.15
CA THR A 577 -11.41 0.76 3.33
C THR A 577 -11.84 -0.31 2.34
N MET A 578 -13.14 -0.33 2.05
CA MET A 578 -13.72 -1.11 0.96
C MET A 578 -14.77 -0.23 0.25
N GLY A 579 -14.74 -0.20 -1.08
CA GLY A 579 -15.61 0.65 -1.89
C GLY A 579 -14.86 1.68 -2.75
N PRO A 580 -15.60 2.55 -3.45
CA PRO A 580 -15.01 3.60 -4.28
C PRO A 580 -14.42 4.74 -3.41
N GLY A 581 -13.43 5.44 -3.96
CA GLY A 581 -12.82 6.62 -3.33
C GLY A 581 -11.37 6.41 -2.91
N ASN A 582 -10.85 7.43 -2.21
CA ASN A 582 -9.44 7.57 -1.85
C ASN A 582 -9.20 7.63 -0.33
N ALA A 583 -10.16 7.20 0.50
CA ALA A 583 -10.11 7.39 1.95
C ALA A 583 -8.86 6.78 2.61
N ALA A 584 -8.37 5.62 2.11
CA ALA A 584 -7.10 5.05 2.58
C ALA A 584 -5.89 5.88 2.15
N ALA A 585 -5.87 6.41 0.92
CA ALA A 585 -4.80 7.30 0.46
C ALA A 585 -4.76 8.60 1.28
N LYS A 586 -5.94 9.20 1.51
CA LYS A 586 -6.07 10.36 2.39
C LYS A 586 -5.61 10.08 3.81
N ALA A 587 -6.04 8.97 4.41
CA ALA A 587 -5.62 8.61 5.77
C ALA A 587 -4.11 8.38 5.86
N ALA A 588 -3.48 7.80 4.82
CA ALA A 588 -2.03 7.64 4.78
C ALA A 588 -1.30 8.99 4.78
N ASP A 589 -1.76 9.98 4.01
CA ASP A 589 -1.15 11.32 4.04
C ASP A 589 -1.46 12.07 5.34
N GLU A 590 -2.69 11.97 5.88
CA GLU A 590 -3.02 12.52 7.21
C GLU A 590 -2.12 11.91 8.31
N MET A 591 -1.83 10.60 8.27
CA MET A 591 -0.90 9.94 9.20
C MET A 591 0.54 10.40 9.00
N PHE A 592 1.01 10.46 7.74
CA PHE A 592 2.36 10.90 7.40
C PHE A 592 2.63 12.33 7.88
N GLU A 593 1.62 13.20 7.75
CA GLU A 593 1.70 14.61 8.16
C GLU A 593 1.45 14.85 9.65
N GLY A 594 1.14 13.81 10.43
CA GLY A 594 0.77 13.95 11.84
C GLY A 594 -0.57 14.68 12.07
N LYS A 595 -1.45 14.69 11.06
CA LYS A 595 -2.77 15.35 11.07
C LYS A 595 -3.94 14.37 11.20
N MET A 596 -3.65 13.08 11.39
CA MET A 596 -4.68 12.06 11.56
C MET A 596 -5.56 12.39 12.76
N ARG A 597 -6.87 12.48 12.53
CA ARG A 597 -7.86 12.76 13.57
C ARG A 597 -7.83 11.68 14.66
N SER A 598 -8.08 12.11 15.88
CA SER A 598 -8.25 11.23 17.04
C SER A 598 -9.51 10.36 16.92
N ALA A 599 -9.56 9.28 17.70
CA ALA A 599 -10.74 8.41 17.77
C ALA A 599 -11.99 9.18 18.26
N SER A 600 -11.83 10.05 19.26
CA SER A 600 -12.89 10.90 19.79
C SER A 600 -13.47 11.86 18.74
N GLU A 601 -12.63 12.49 17.91
CA GLU A 601 -13.07 13.35 16.81
C GLU A 601 -13.81 12.55 15.73
N ILE A 602 -13.31 11.38 15.35
CA ILE A 602 -13.97 10.51 14.36
C ILE A 602 -15.34 10.05 14.86
N ARG A 603 -15.47 9.66 16.14
CA ARG A 603 -16.76 9.31 16.75
C ARG A 603 -17.74 10.48 16.67
N SER A 604 -17.31 11.69 16.99
CA SER A 604 -18.14 12.90 16.93
C SER A 604 -18.64 13.18 15.51
N VAL A 605 -17.77 13.06 14.51
CA VAL A 605 -18.14 13.24 13.09
C VAL A 605 -19.14 12.17 12.65
N ASN A 606 -18.89 10.90 12.95
CA ASN A 606 -19.79 9.80 12.58
C ASN A 606 -21.16 9.94 13.26
N PHE A 607 -21.19 10.36 14.53
CA PHE A 607 -22.44 10.64 15.24
C PHE A 607 -23.27 11.73 14.55
N ARG A 608 -22.64 12.85 14.15
CA ARG A 608 -23.32 13.94 13.44
C ARG A 608 -23.87 13.49 12.07
N LYS A 609 -23.08 12.74 11.30
CA LYS A 609 -23.52 12.17 10.01
C LYS A 609 -24.72 11.24 10.19
N ASN A 610 -24.67 10.35 11.18
CA ASN A 610 -25.75 9.41 11.46
C ASN A 610 -27.03 10.12 11.93
N CYS A 611 -26.91 11.16 12.76
CA CYS A 611 -28.05 12.01 13.13
C CYS A 611 -28.65 12.68 11.89
N SER A 612 -27.83 13.31 11.04
CA SER A 612 -28.31 13.96 9.81
C SER A 612 -29.06 12.99 8.90
N ARG A 613 -28.52 11.78 8.70
CA ARG A 613 -29.16 10.73 7.89
C ARG A 613 -30.48 10.26 8.48
N TYR A 614 -30.54 10.08 9.81
CA TYR A 614 -31.76 9.69 10.50
C TYR A 614 -32.89 10.71 10.32
N TYR A 615 -32.58 12.01 10.42
CA TYR A 615 -33.56 13.07 10.22
C TYR A 615 -33.96 13.23 8.75
N SER A 616 -33.04 13.06 7.79
CA SER A 616 -33.39 13.10 6.37
C SER A 616 -34.30 11.93 5.96
N ASP A 617 -33.99 10.72 6.42
CA ASP A 617 -34.77 9.51 6.07
C ASP A 617 -36.19 9.60 6.65
N ARG A 618 -36.34 10.13 7.89
CA ARG A 618 -37.66 10.40 8.47
C ARG A 618 -38.42 11.51 7.76
N PHE A 619 -37.72 12.56 7.33
CA PHE A 619 -38.34 13.65 6.56
C PHE A 619 -38.86 13.15 5.20
N LEU A 620 -38.07 12.36 4.49
CA LEU A 620 -38.48 11.67 3.26
C LEU A 620 -39.67 10.72 3.51
N ALA A 621 -39.62 9.90 4.55
CA ALA A 621 -40.72 9.02 4.91
C ALA A 621 -42.01 9.80 5.23
N SER A 622 -41.90 10.97 5.87
CA SER A 622 -43.05 11.84 6.14
C SER A 622 -43.65 12.45 4.87
N GLN A 623 -42.83 12.89 3.91
CA GLN A 623 -43.33 13.39 2.63
C GLN A 623 -43.97 12.30 1.78
N VAL A 624 -43.40 11.09 1.77
CA VAL A 624 -44.00 9.94 1.07
C VAL A 624 -45.34 9.56 1.71
N ALA A 625 -45.45 9.59 3.04
CA ALA A 625 -46.72 9.37 3.73
C ALA A 625 -47.76 10.46 3.42
N GLU A 626 -47.36 11.74 3.35
CA GLU A 626 -48.25 12.83 2.95
C GLU A 626 -48.74 12.70 1.49
N ILE A 627 -47.86 12.27 0.57
CA ILE A 627 -48.24 12.02 -0.83
C ILE A 627 -49.17 10.81 -0.97
N ILE A 628 -49.02 9.79 -0.12
CA ILE A 628 -49.92 8.62 -0.08
C ILE A 628 -51.27 8.96 0.55
N ILE A 629 -51.32 9.89 1.51
CA ILE A 629 -52.57 10.36 2.14
C ILE A 629 -53.30 11.38 1.23
N ALA A 630 -52.59 12.04 0.33
CA ALA A 630 -53.15 13.01 -0.63
C ALA A 630 -53.65 12.38 -1.95
N LYS A 631 -53.46 11.07 -2.16
CA LYS A 631 -54.08 10.27 -3.23
C LYS A 631 -55.19 9.42 -2.66
#